data_AF-A0A2X1BSU1-F1
#
_entry.id   AF-A0A2X1BSU1-F1
#
_cell.length_a   1.000
_cell.length_b   1.000
_cell.length_c   1.000
_cell.angle_alpha   90.00
_cell.angle_beta   90.00
_cell.angle_gamma   90.00
#
_symmetry.space_group_name_H-M   'P 1'
#
loop_
_entity.id
_entity.type
_entity.pdbx_description
1 polymer ?
#
loop_
_entity_poly.entity_id
_entity_poly.type
_entity_poly.pdbx_seq_one_letter_code
_entity_poly.pdbx_strand_id
1 'polypeptide(L)'
;MTASPPPNGGLDVESWGDPEDPVVLLIGAPERLSGDWRRSVRALVEAGRNVMLTADFDAADDSSAALRRLLTELPSRPAIVCSDTTLDAVAPALAVTGPALASCLVVVAEGQGAVSPELETQLAGVPIQTIARAEAPDAVEAENAALLGFLERHAPRDALHYQAGSDPRTLRDALGCFATGVTVVTTLDEAGQPVGLTANSFSSVSLDPPLILFCLARSSTNVDRFRRAEHFAINVLHIGQQPTSGVFARSQADRFQDVAWETWDTGAPILSGALASFECGTEQIVEAGDHLVIIGRVRRARFEPRRDPLLYFRGKYRRLHFS
;
A
#
# COMPACT_ATOMS: atom_id res chain seq x y z
N MET A 1 -9.14 -16.26 18.07
CA MET A 1 -9.93 -15.72 16.95
C MET A 1 -10.05 -14.23 17.15
N THR A 2 -9.15 -13.45 16.56
CA THR A 2 -9.19 -11.98 16.64
C THR A 2 -9.15 -11.48 15.21
N ALA A 3 -10.32 -11.12 14.68
CA ALA A 3 -10.42 -10.43 13.41
C ALA A 3 -9.75 -9.06 13.56
N SER A 4 -8.69 -8.81 12.80
CA SER A 4 -8.19 -7.45 12.60
C SER A 4 -9.07 -6.76 11.55
N PRO A 5 -9.38 -5.46 11.70
CA PRO A 5 -10.22 -4.77 10.73
C PRO A 5 -9.55 -4.73 9.36
N PRO A 6 -10.33 -4.84 8.26
CA PRO A 6 -9.78 -4.92 6.92
C PRO A 6 -9.09 -3.59 6.52
N PRO A 7 -8.05 -3.63 5.68
CA PRO A 7 -7.59 -2.44 4.97
C PRO A 7 -8.75 -1.94 4.09
N ASN A 8 -8.98 -0.62 4.09
CA ASN A 8 -10.12 0.05 3.47
C ASN A 8 -10.24 -0.22 1.95
N GLY A 9 -10.94 -1.28 1.57
CA GLY A 9 -11.21 -1.64 0.17
C GLY A 9 -12.54 -2.36 -0.11
N GLY A 10 -13.38 -2.62 0.91
CA GLY A 10 -14.71 -3.23 0.71
C GLY A 10 -14.74 -4.72 0.39
N LEU A 11 -13.60 -5.42 0.51
CA LEU A 11 -13.51 -6.88 0.40
C LEU A 11 -13.37 -7.49 1.79
N ASP A 12 -14.11 -8.56 2.06
CA ASP A 12 -13.97 -9.37 3.27
C ASP A 12 -12.66 -10.16 3.20
N VAL A 13 -11.73 -9.84 4.10
CA VAL A 13 -10.41 -10.48 4.19
C VAL A 13 -10.22 -11.07 5.58
N GLU A 14 -10.02 -12.39 5.62
CA GLU A 14 -9.61 -13.11 6.83
C GLU A 14 -8.08 -13.20 6.91
N SER A 15 -7.51 -13.16 8.11
CA SER A 15 -6.04 -13.23 8.29
C SER A 15 -5.62 -14.04 9.51
N TRP A 16 -4.49 -14.74 9.39
CA TRP A 16 -3.90 -15.61 10.41
C TRP A 16 -2.36 -15.54 10.39
N GLY A 17 -1.73 -15.90 11.50
CA GLY A 17 -0.27 -15.99 11.61
C GLY A 17 0.41 -14.69 12.03
N ASP A 18 1.70 -14.57 11.71
CA ASP A 18 2.52 -13.42 12.10
C ASP A 18 2.27 -12.24 11.16
N PRO A 19 1.69 -11.10 11.61
CA PRO A 19 1.39 -9.97 10.73
C PRO A 19 2.63 -9.28 10.14
N GLU A 20 3.84 -9.61 10.62
CA GLU A 20 5.11 -9.04 10.16
C GLU A 20 5.84 -9.91 9.11
N ASP A 21 5.44 -11.18 8.93
CA ASP A 21 5.97 -12.06 7.86
C ASP A 21 5.34 -11.70 6.49
N PRO A 22 6.04 -11.93 5.36
CA PRO A 22 5.47 -11.75 4.03
C PRO A 22 4.14 -12.49 3.86
N VAL A 23 3.16 -11.80 3.27
CA VAL A 23 1.80 -12.31 3.08
C VAL A 23 1.78 -13.50 2.11
N VAL A 24 1.09 -14.56 2.49
CA VAL A 24 0.59 -15.61 1.59
C VAL A 24 -0.90 -15.31 1.37
N LEU A 25 -1.23 -14.79 0.19
CA LEU A 25 -2.59 -14.41 -0.19
C LEU A 25 -3.27 -15.59 -0.89
N LEU A 26 -4.25 -16.16 -0.21
CA LEU A 26 -5.16 -17.17 -0.74
C LEU A 26 -6.32 -16.45 -1.44
N ILE A 27 -6.56 -16.78 -2.70
CA ILE A 27 -7.63 -16.20 -3.52
C ILE A 27 -8.63 -17.28 -3.91
N GLY A 28 -9.89 -17.12 -3.51
CA GLY A 28 -10.98 -18.03 -3.88
C GLY A 28 -11.69 -18.66 -2.69
N ALA A 29 -12.75 -19.41 -2.98
CA ALA A 29 -13.42 -20.22 -1.98
C ALA A 29 -12.44 -21.25 -1.39
N PRO A 30 -12.27 -21.33 -0.06
CA PRO A 30 -11.27 -22.19 0.56
C PRO A 30 -11.37 -23.66 0.16
N GLU A 31 -12.59 -24.15 -0.06
CA GLU A 31 -12.88 -25.52 -0.50
C GLU A 31 -12.32 -25.83 -1.90
N ARG A 32 -12.10 -24.80 -2.73
CA ARG A 32 -11.50 -24.92 -4.05
C ARG A 32 -9.97 -24.92 -4.01
N LEU A 33 -9.38 -24.40 -2.93
CA LEU A 33 -7.93 -24.27 -2.76
C LEU A 33 -7.28 -25.53 -2.19
N SER A 34 -8.00 -26.35 -1.43
CA SER A 34 -7.55 -27.65 -0.95
C SER A 34 -8.73 -28.46 -0.39
N GLY A 35 -8.66 -29.79 -0.46
CA GLY A 35 -9.67 -30.67 0.15
C GLY A 35 -9.78 -30.50 1.67
N ASP A 36 -8.70 -30.05 2.33
CA ASP A 36 -8.68 -29.65 3.74
C ASP A 36 -7.90 -28.33 3.91
N TRP A 37 -8.42 -27.26 3.33
CA TRP A 37 -7.80 -25.93 3.36
C TRP A 37 -7.44 -25.44 4.76
N ARG A 38 -8.18 -25.86 5.80
CA ARG A 38 -7.89 -25.50 7.18
C ARG A 38 -6.57 -26.12 7.64
N ARG A 39 -6.24 -27.33 7.18
CA ARG A 39 -4.96 -27.96 7.44
C ARG A 39 -3.82 -27.26 6.69
N SER A 40 -4.04 -26.83 5.46
CA SER A 40 -3.05 -26.05 4.69
C SER A 40 -2.78 -24.68 5.32
N VAL A 41 -3.83 -23.94 5.70
CA VAL A 41 -3.69 -22.67 6.44
C VAL A 41 -2.98 -22.89 7.77
N ARG A 42 -3.34 -23.94 8.52
CA ARG A 42 -2.65 -24.28 9.77
C ARG A 42 -1.17 -24.56 9.54
N ALA A 43 -0.81 -25.35 8.53
CA ALA A 43 0.58 -25.67 8.22
C ALA A 43 1.39 -24.40 7.87
N LEU A 44 0.81 -23.49 7.10
CA LEU A 44 1.43 -22.20 6.78
C LEU A 44 1.63 -21.35 8.03
N VAL A 45 0.61 -21.25 8.89
CA VAL A 45 0.66 -20.47 10.15
C VAL A 45 1.66 -21.09 11.14
N GLU A 46 1.68 -22.41 11.29
CA GLU A 46 2.66 -23.13 12.12
C GLU A 46 4.08 -22.97 11.58
N ALA A 47 4.24 -22.86 10.26
CA ALA A 47 5.50 -22.48 9.64
C ALA A 47 5.86 -21.01 9.84
N GLY A 48 5.00 -20.19 10.48
CA GLY A 48 5.24 -18.77 10.78
C GLY A 48 4.83 -17.80 9.68
N ARG A 49 4.01 -18.22 8.71
CA ARG A 49 3.56 -17.37 7.60
C ARG A 49 2.38 -16.49 8.00
N ASN A 50 2.31 -15.31 7.38
CA ASN A 50 1.14 -14.44 7.41
C ASN A 50 0.16 -14.87 6.32
N VAL A 51 -0.94 -15.52 6.67
CA VAL A 51 -1.91 -16.00 5.68
C VAL A 51 -3.08 -15.05 5.62
N MET A 52 -3.40 -14.55 4.42
CA MET A 52 -4.59 -13.76 4.17
C MET A 52 -5.48 -14.50 3.17
N LEU A 53 -6.79 -14.53 3.42
CA LEU A 53 -7.78 -15.10 2.52
C LEU A 53 -8.72 -14.00 2.05
N THR A 54 -8.92 -13.91 0.75
CA THR A 54 -9.93 -13.03 0.13
C THR A 54 -10.92 -13.87 -0.67
N ALA A 55 -12.17 -13.39 -0.74
CA ALA A 55 -13.25 -14.04 -1.48
C ALA A 55 -12.92 -14.24 -2.98
N ASP A 56 -13.70 -15.10 -3.62
CA ASP A 56 -13.57 -15.43 -5.03
C ASP A 56 -13.75 -14.19 -5.92
N PHE A 57 -12.91 -14.07 -6.94
CA PHE A 57 -12.98 -13.02 -7.95
C PHE A 57 -13.50 -13.66 -9.22
N ASP A 58 -14.73 -13.33 -9.62
CA ASP A 58 -15.27 -13.82 -10.88
C ASP A 58 -14.42 -13.31 -12.07
N ALA A 59 -14.42 -14.04 -13.19
CA ALA A 59 -13.62 -13.76 -14.41
C ALA A 59 -14.01 -12.47 -15.17
N ALA A 60 -14.61 -11.48 -14.50
CA ALA A 60 -14.92 -10.18 -15.06
C ALA A 60 -13.72 -9.21 -14.99
N ASP A 61 -13.61 -8.30 -15.97
CA ASP A 61 -12.54 -7.29 -16.03
C ASP A 61 -12.45 -6.42 -14.76
N ASP A 62 -13.58 -6.13 -14.10
CA ASP A 62 -13.61 -5.33 -12.87
C ASP A 62 -12.93 -6.06 -11.70
N SER A 63 -13.01 -7.39 -11.66
CA SER A 63 -12.38 -8.22 -10.64
C SER A 63 -10.84 -8.15 -10.71
N SER A 64 -10.28 -8.19 -11.93
CA SER A 64 -8.83 -8.06 -12.13
C SER A 64 -8.32 -6.68 -11.69
N ALA A 65 -9.08 -5.62 -11.96
CA ALA A 65 -8.76 -4.26 -11.53
C ALA A 65 -8.85 -4.12 -10.00
N ALA A 66 -9.88 -4.68 -9.37
CA ALA A 66 -10.04 -4.70 -7.92
C ALA A 66 -8.89 -5.46 -7.24
N LEU A 67 -8.54 -6.65 -7.74
CA LEU A 67 -7.42 -7.43 -7.24
C LEU A 67 -6.09 -6.67 -7.38
N ARG A 68 -5.84 -6.01 -8.52
CA ARG A 68 -4.63 -5.21 -8.70
C ARG A 68 -4.53 -4.06 -7.68
N ARG A 69 -5.66 -3.42 -7.34
CA ARG A 69 -5.70 -2.39 -6.29
C ARG A 69 -5.34 -2.98 -4.93
N LEU A 70 -5.96 -4.11 -4.56
CA LEU A 70 -5.65 -4.82 -3.32
C LEU A 70 -4.15 -5.15 -3.23
N LEU A 71 -3.57 -5.76 -4.26
CA LEU A 71 -2.15 -6.12 -4.30
C LEU A 71 -1.23 -4.90 -4.18
N THR A 72 -1.63 -3.76 -4.73
CA THR A 72 -0.87 -2.51 -4.63
C THR A 72 -0.88 -1.94 -3.21
N GLU A 73 -2.00 -2.09 -2.50
CA GLU A 73 -2.22 -1.61 -1.14
C GLU A 73 -1.59 -2.49 -0.06
N LEU A 74 -1.24 -3.75 -0.38
CA LEU A 74 -0.54 -4.63 0.55
C LEU A 74 0.84 -4.05 0.95
N PRO A 75 1.28 -4.26 2.20
CA PRO A 75 2.53 -3.70 2.72
C PRO A 75 3.77 -4.30 2.05
N SER A 76 3.67 -5.52 1.54
CA SER A 76 4.71 -6.27 0.84
C SER A 76 4.10 -7.01 -0.33
N ARG A 77 4.94 -7.47 -1.26
CA ARG A 77 4.52 -8.40 -2.31
C ARG A 77 4.08 -9.72 -1.68
N PRO A 78 2.82 -10.16 -1.85
CA PRO A 78 2.40 -11.46 -1.37
C PRO A 78 2.92 -12.58 -2.29
N ALA A 79 3.07 -13.77 -1.72
CA ALA A 79 2.94 -15.00 -2.49
C ALA A 79 1.46 -15.27 -2.72
N ILE A 80 1.04 -15.44 -3.97
CA ILE A 80 -0.37 -15.69 -4.31
C ILE A 80 -0.59 -17.18 -4.46
N VAL A 81 -1.65 -17.70 -3.84
CA VAL A 81 -2.14 -19.07 -4.05
C VAL A 81 -3.58 -18.97 -4.55
N CYS A 82 -3.85 -19.52 -5.73
CA CYS A 82 -5.18 -19.50 -6.33
C CYS A 82 -5.52 -20.87 -6.92
N SER A 83 -6.80 -21.14 -7.15
CA SER A 83 -7.23 -22.28 -7.95
C SER A 83 -7.10 -21.99 -9.45
N ASP A 84 -7.23 -23.03 -10.28
CA ASP A 84 -7.42 -22.92 -11.72
C ASP A 84 -8.62 -22.03 -12.10
N THR A 85 -9.74 -22.13 -11.38
CA THR A 85 -10.94 -21.32 -11.64
C THR A 85 -10.75 -19.82 -11.38
N THR A 86 -9.89 -19.47 -10.42
CA THR A 86 -9.56 -18.07 -10.07
C THR A 86 -8.42 -17.50 -10.89
N LEU A 87 -7.71 -18.34 -11.65
CA LEU A 87 -6.52 -17.93 -12.40
C LEU A 87 -6.85 -16.87 -13.45
N ASP A 88 -8.04 -16.93 -14.05
CA ASP A 88 -8.50 -15.97 -15.05
C ASP A 88 -8.66 -14.55 -14.50
N ALA A 89 -8.85 -14.38 -13.18
CA ALA A 89 -8.83 -13.06 -12.54
C ALA A 89 -7.41 -12.66 -12.08
N VAL A 90 -6.60 -13.63 -11.65
CA VAL A 90 -5.24 -13.39 -11.13
C VAL A 90 -4.25 -13.04 -12.24
N ALA A 91 -4.26 -13.80 -13.35
CA ALA A 91 -3.29 -13.64 -14.42
C ALA A 91 -3.38 -12.25 -15.08
N PRO A 92 -4.56 -11.70 -15.43
CA PRO A 92 -4.65 -10.34 -15.96
C PRO A 92 -4.27 -9.29 -14.91
N ALA A 93 -4.61 -9.48 -13.63
CA ALA A 93 -4.22 -8.56 -12.56
C ALA A 93 -2.69 -8.40 -12.48
N LEU A 94 -1.95 -9.51 -12.62
CA LEU A 94 -0.48 -9.56 -12.60
C LEU A 94 0.18 -9.25 -13.95
N ALA A 95 -0.50 -9.37 -15.09
CA ALA A 95 0.11 -9.14 -16.42
C ALA A 95 0.72 -7.73 -16.57
N VAL A 96 0.16 -6.75 -15.86
CA VAL A 96 0.70 -5.39 -15.83
C VAL A 96 1.62 -5.30 -14.61
N THR A 97 2.94 -5.37 -14.84
CA THR A 97 3.97 -5.23 -13.79
C THR A 97 3.93 -6.31 -12.68
N GLY A 98 3.68 -7.57 -13.03
CA GLY A 98 3.54 -8.69 -12.08
C GLY A 98 4.61 -8.81 -11.00
N PRO A 99 5.92 -8.69 -11.31
CA PRO A 99 6.99 -8.76 -10.30
C PRO A 99 6.93 -7.65 -9.23
N ALA A 100 6.20 -6.56 -9.48
CA ALA A 100 5.96 -5.50 -8.51
C ALA A 100 4.73 -5.77 -7.62
N LEU A 101 3.88 -6.73 -7.99
CA LEU A 101 2.60 -7.03 -7.35
C LEU A 101 2.58 -8.36 -6.59
N ALA A 102 3.41 -9.34 -6.98
CA ALA A 102 3.51 -10.63 -6.32
C ALA A 102 4.96 -11.12 -6.28
N SER A 103 5.32 -11.88 -5.24
CA SER A 103 6.63 -12.53 -5.15
C SER A 103 6.67 -13.85 -5.93
N CYS A 104 5.55 -14.55 -5.97
CA CYS A 104 5.32 -15.76 -6.77
C CYS A 104 3.82 -16.08 -6.87
N LEU A 105 3.48 -17.00 -7.77
CA LEU A 105 2.13 -17.52 -7.98
C LEU A 105 2.13 -19.05 -7.84
N VAL A 106 1.20 -19.58 -7.04
CA VAL A 106 0.91 -21.01 -6.95
C VAL A 106 -0.50 -21.25 -7.44
N VAL A 107 -0.66 -22.14 -8.41
CA VAL A 107 -1.95 -22.55 -8.95
C VAL A 107 -2.27 -23.96 -8.43
N VAL A 108 -3.34 -24.09 -7.66
CA VAL A 108 -3.86 -25.39 -7.22
C VAL A 108 -4.89 -25.87 -8.24
N ALA A 109 -4.65 -27.02 -8.86
CA ALA A 109 -5.52 -27.57 -9.92
C ALA A 109 -5.96 -29.00 -9.59
N GLU A 110 -7.09 -29.46 -10.13
CA GLU A 110 -7.60 -30.83 -9.88
C GLU A 110 -6.69 -31.94 -10.46
N GLY A 111 -5.63 -31.60 -11.19
CA GLY A 111 -4.64 -32.55 -11.70
C GLY A 111 -3.23 -31.95 -11.82
N GLN A 112 -2.26 -32.77 -12.25
CA GLN A 112 -0.92 -32.32 -12.57
C GLN A 112 -0.93 -31.59 -13.93
N GLY A 113 -1.25 -30.29 -13.91
CA GLY A 113 -1.13 -29.42 -15.07
C GLY A 113 0.24 -28.76 -15.13
N ALA A 114 0.87 -28.74 -16.31
CA ALA A 114 1.99 -27.84 -16.55
C ALA A 114 1.47 -26.40 -16.69
N VAL A 115 2.29 -25.42 -16.30
CA VAL A 115 2.00 -24.01 -16.57
C VAL A 115 1.93 -23.82 -18.09
N SER A 116 0.88 -23.17 -18.60
CA SER A 116 0.77 -22.95 -20.04
C SER A 116 1.84 -21.95 -20.52
N PRO A 117 2.44 -22.14 -21.70
CA PRO A 117 3.43 -21.20 -22.25
C PRO A 117 2.89 -19.76 -22.37
N GLU A 118 1.59 -19.62 -22.62
CA GLU A 118 0.92 -18.33 -22.66
C GLU A 118 0.96 -17.63 -21.29
N LEU A 119 0.71 -18.37 -20.21
CA LEU A 119 0.74 -17.83 -18.85
C LEU A 119 2.17 -17.46 -18.42
N GLU A 120 3.17 -18.29 -18.75
CA GLU A 120 4.58 -17.98 -18.48
C GLU A 120 5.01 -16.69 -19.18
N THR A 121 4.58 -16.51 -20.43
CA THR A 121 4.87 -15.31 -21.21
C THR A 121 4.16 -14.09 -20.62
N GLN A 122 2.89 -14.23 -20.24
CA GLN A 122 2.08 -13.17 -19.67
C GLN A 122 2.61 -12.68 -18.31
N LEU A 123 3.16 -13.59 -17.50
CA LEU A 123 3.62 -13.33 -16.15
C LEU A 123 5.15 -13.37 -16.03
N ALA A 124 5.85 -13.01 -17.11
CA ALA A 124 7.30 -13.00 -17.16
C ALA A 124 7.92 -12.29 -15.94
N GLY A 125 8.78 -13.01 -15.22
CA GLY A 125 9.46 -12.53 -14.01
C GLY A 125 8.73 -12.82 -12.70
N VAL A 126 7.52 -13.39 -12.72
CA VAL A 126 6.85 -13.94 -11.54
C VAL A 126 7.08 -15.46 -11.53
N PRO A 127 7.75 -16.04 -10.52
CA PRO A 127 7.88 -17.48 -10.39
C PRO A 127 6.49 -18.14 -10.24
N ILE A 128 6.22 -19.20 -11.01
CA ILE A 128 4.94 -19.92 -11.01
C ILE A 128 5.15 -21.40 -10.70
N GLN A 129 4.25 -21.99 -9.90
CA GLN A 129 4.15 -23.43 -9.73
C GLN A 129 2.70 -23.89 -9.77
N THR A 130 2.44 -25.00 -10.45
CA THR A 130 1.16 -25.73 -10.33
C THR A 130 1.31 -26.87 -9.32
N ILE A 131 0.35 -26.99 -8.41
CA ILE A 131 0.27 -28.07 -7.42
C ILE A 131 -1.08 -28.80 -7.63
N ALA A 132 -1.05 -30.12 -7.65
CA ALA A 132 -2.28 -30.92 -7.76
C ALA A 132 -3.03 -30.89 -6.42
N ARG A 133 -4.34 -30.61 -6.46
CA ARG A 133 -5.23 -30.62 -5.31
C ARG A 133 -5.34 -32.03 -4.74
N ALA A 134 -5.04 -32.18 -3.46
CA ALA A 134 -5.15 -33.43 -2.75
C ALA A 134 -6.48 -33.53 -2.00
N GLU A 135 -7.10 -34.70 -2.09
CA GLU A 135 -8.30 -35.06 -1.31
C GLU A 135 -7.99 -36.05 -0.18
N ALA A 136 -6.94 -36.88 -0.34
CA ALA A 136 -6.53 -37.86 0.66
C ALA A 136 -5.53 -37.25 1.68
N PRO A 137 -5.60 -37.60 2.98
CA PRO A 137 -4.76 -36.99 4.02
C PRO A 137 -3.24 -37.02 3.79
N ASP A 138 -2.70 -38.11 3.23
CA ASP A 138 -1.26 -38.25 2.93
C ASP A 138 -0.86 -37.38 1.71
N ALA A 139 -1.77 -37.26 0.75
CA ALA A 139 -1.57 -36.40 -0.42
C ALA A 139 -1.62 -34.90 -0.03
N VAL A 140 -2.45 -34.54 0.98
CA VAL A 140 -2.51 -33.17 1.52
C VAL A 140 -1.19 -32.78 2.19
N GLU A 141 -0.49 -33.73 2.82
CA GLU A 141 0.83 -33.46 3.39
C GLU A 141 1.89 -33.20 2.32
N ALA A 142 1.86 -33.97 1.23
CA ALA A 142 2.72 -33.75 0.06
C ALA A 142 2.41 -32.41 -0.65
N GLU A 143 1.13 -32.05 -0.79
CA GLU A 143 0.67 -30.74 -1.30
C GLU A 143 1.26 -29.59 -0.46
N ASN A 144 1.11 -29.67 0.86
CA ASN A 144 1.60 -28.65 1.79
C ASN A 144 3.13 -28.56 1.78
N ALA A 145 3.84 -29.68 1.71
CA ALA A 145 5.29 -29.70 1.60
C ALA A 145 5.78 -29.05 0.29
N ALA A 146 5.11 -29.32 -0.83
CA ALA A 146 5.41 -28.69 -2.12
C ALA A 146 5.20 -27.17 -2.07
N LEU A 147 4.06 -26.73 -1.51
CA LEU A 147 3.75 -25.32 -1.31
C LEU A 147 4.80 -24.63 -0.44
N LEU A 148 5.07 -25.15 0.76
CA LEU A 148 6.03 -24.56 1.68
C LEU A 148 7.43 -24.46 1.07
N GLY A 149 7.92 -25.52 0.42
CA GLY A 149 9.24 -25.52 -0.20
C GLY A 149 9.36 -24.49 -1.33
N PHE A 150 8.28 -24.23 -2.07
CA PHE A 150 8.27 -23.18 -3.10
C PHE A 150 8.23 -21.77 -2.51
N LEU A 151 7.41 -21.57 -1.47
CA LEU A 151 7.34 -20.31 -0.74
C LEU A 151 8.69 -19.97 -0.08
N GLU A 152 9.43 -20.94 0.44
CA GLU A 152 10.77 -20.70 1.00
C GLU A 152 11.75 -20.16 -0.04
N ARG A 153 11.64 -20.61 -1.30
CA ARG A 153 12.53 -20.15 -2.39
C ARG A 153 12.14 -18.79 -2.96
N HIS A 154 10.85 -18.48 -3.06
CA HIS A 154 10.36 -17.31 -3.81
C HIS A 154 9.61 -16.27 -2.96
N ALA A 155 9.32 -16.57 -1.71
CA ALA A 155 8.95 -15.62 -0.66
C ALA A 155 9.89 -15.80 0.55
N PRO A 156 11.22 -15.62 0.34
CA PRO A 156 12.21 -15.85 1.38
C PRO A 156 12.01 -14.86 2.52
N ARG A 157 12.36 -15.30 3.73
CA ARG A 157 12.39 -14.44 4.93
C ARG A 157 13.64 -13.57 5.02
N ASP A 158 14.57 -13.76 4.08
CA ASP A 158 15.82 -13.02 4.03
C ASP A 158 15.59 -11.54 3.79
N ALA A 159 16.59 -10.73 4.16
CA ALA A 159 16.57 -9.30 3.90
C ALA A 159 16.40 -9.03 2.41
N LEU A 160 15.43 -8.20 2.05
CA LEU A 160 15.27 -7.73 0.68
C LEU A 160 16.44 -6.81 0.32
N HIS A 161 17.02 -7.00 -0.86
CA HIS A 161 18.12 -6.20 -1.37
C HIS A 161 17.67 -5.37 -2.58
N TYR A 162 17.90 -4.05 -2.51
CA TYR A 162 17.83 -3.18 -3.67
C TYR A 162 19.22 -2.99 -4.28
N GLN A 163 19.33 -3.14 -5.59
CA GLN A 163 20.48 -2.73 -6.38
C GLN A 163 20.01 -1.97 -7.62
N ALA A 164 20.91 -1.24 -8.29
CA ALA A 164 20.55 -0.54 -9.52
C ALA A 164 19.98 -1.53 -10.55
N GLY A 165 18.77 -1.25 -11.06
CA GLY A 165 18.03 -2.14 -11.96
C GLY A 165 17.01 -3.05 -11.26
N SER A 166 16.97 -3.11 -9.93
CA SER A 166 15.87 -3.72 -9.19
C SER A 166 14.54 -3.02 -9.50
N ASP A 167 13.43 -3.72 -9.31
CA ASP A 167 12.10 -3.18 -9.58
C ASP A 167 11.73 -2.02 -8.62
N PRO A 168 10.85 -1.09 -9.03
CA PRO A 168 10.45 0.06 -8.20
C PRO A 168 9.76 -0.31 -6.88
N ARG A 169 9.12 -1.48 -6.79
CA ARG A 169 8.46 -1.92 -5.55
C ARG A 169 9.51 -2.27 -4.49
N THR A 170 10.59 -2.94 -4.86
CA THR A 170 11.71 -3.21 -3.95
C THR A 170 12.29 -1.92 -3.34
N LEU A 171 12.46 -0.87 -4.16
CA LEU A 171 12.89 0.44 -3.64
C LEU A 171 11.85 1.08 -2.72
N ARG A 172 10.57 1.02 -3.08
CA ARG A 172 9.46 1.54 -2.24
C ARG A 172 9.41 0.84 -0.88
N ASP A 173 9.56 -0.48 -0.86
CA ASP A 173 9.55 -1.27 0.37
C ASP A 173 10.74 -0.87 1.26
N ALA A 174 11.94 -0.69 0.68
CA ALA A 174 13.11 -0.19 1.40
C ALA A 174 12.91 1.24 1.96
N LEU A 175 12.33 2.16 1.19
CA LEU A 175 12.00 3.51 1.65
C LEU A 175 10.93 3.50 2.76
N GLY A 176 10.01 2.55 2.72
CA GLY A 176 8.98 2.35 3.75
C GLY A 176 9.51 1.95 5.13
N CYS A 177 10.79 1.55 5.22
CA CYS A 177 11.48 1.31 6.49
C CYS A 177 11.83 2.60 7.24
N PHE A 178 11.74 3.77 6.60
CA PHE A 178 11.84 5.05 7.28
C PHE A 178 10.45 5.47 7.75
N ALA A 179 10.20 5.39 9.07
CA ALA A 179 8.93 5.81 9.65
C ALA A 179 8.76 7.33 9.54
N THR A 180 7.58 7.77 9.11
CA THR A 180 7.27 9.20 8.97
C THR A 180 5.95 9.57 9.65
N GLY A 181 5.80 10.85 9.97
CA GLY A 181 4.48 11.42 10.24
C GLY A 181 3.67 11.55 8.95
N VAL A 182 2.36 11.76 9.08
CA VAL A 182 1.46 11.99 7.96
C VAL A 182 1.03 13.44 7.92
N THR A 183 1.08 14.06 6.75
CA THR A 183 0.63 15.44 6.54
C THR A 183 -0.46 15.52 5.49
N VAL A 184 -1.31 16.55 5.57
CA VAL A 184 -2.11 17.03 4.45
C VAL A 184 -1.54 18.37 3.99
N VAL A 185 -1.13 18.42 2.73
CA VAL A 185 -0.68 19.64 2.07
C VAL A 185 -1.88 20.29 1.40
N THR A 186 -2.05 21.59 1.60
CA THR A 186 -3.20 22.35 1.09
C THR A 186 -2.76 23.63 0.38
N THR A 187 -3.55 24.06 -0.60
CA THR A 187 -3.40 25.35 -1.31
C THR A 187 -4.77 25.79 -1.81
N LEU A 188 -4.85 26.98 -2.39
CA LEU A 188 -5.95 27.38 -3.28
C LEU A 188 -5.52 27.18 -4.73
N ASP A 189 -6.47 26.87 -5.62
CA ASP A 189 -6.27 26.99 -7.07
C ASP A 189 -6.53 28.43 -7.56
N GLU A 190 -6.38 28.64 -8.87
CA GLU A 190 -6.58 29.96 -9.50
C GLU A 190 -8.01 30.50 -9.36
N ALA A 191 -9.00 29.63 -9.16
CA ALA A 191 -10.39 30.01 -8.91
C ALA A 191 -10.68 30.22 -7.41
N GLY A 192 -9.65 30.16 -6.56
CA GLY A 192 -9.78 30.26 -5.10
C GLY A 192 -10.38 29.02 -4.45
N GLN A 193 -10.48 27.89 -5.15
CA GLN A 193 -11.02 26.66 -4.58
C GLN A 193 -9.95 25.91 -3.78
N PRO A 194 -10.32 25.32 -2.63
CA PRO A 194 -9.37 24.61 -1.80
C PRO A 194 -8.93 23.30 -2.44
N VAL A 195 -7.62 23.07 -2.42
CA VAL A 195 -6.95 21.89 -2.97
C VAL A 195 -6.13 21.28 -1.85
N GLY A 196 -6.13 19.94 -1.75
CA GLY A 196 -5.26 19.28 -0.80
C GLY A 196 -4.96 17.83 -1.14
N LEU A 197 -3.83 17.34 -0.63
CA LEU A 197 -3.43 15.93 -0.75
C LEU A 197 -2.72 15.44 0.52
N THR A 198 -2.85 14.16 0.79
CA THR A 198 -2.03 13.48 1.80
C THR A 198 -0.61 13.30 1.27
N ALA A 199 0.39 13.64 2.09
CA ALA A 199 1.80 13.42 1.82
C ALA A 199 2.54 12.97 3.08
N ASN A 200 3.54 12.12 2.91
CA ASN A 200 4.42 11.66 3.99
C ASN A 200 5.91 11.88 3.63
N SER A 201 6.18 12.69 2.61
CA SER A 201 7.51 13.12 2.13
C SER A 201 7.97 14.44 2.76
N PHE A 202 7.24 14.94 3.76
CA PHE A 202 7.53 16.19 4.46
C PHE A 202 8.87 16.11 5.21
N SER A 203 9.65 17.18 5.16
CA SER A 203 10.86 17.33 5.98
C SER A 203 11.17 18.81 6.30
N SER A 204 11.83 19.05 7.43
CA SER A 204 12.46 20.34 7.75
C SER A 204 13.76 20.51 6.99
N VAL A 205 14.02 21.72 6.48
CA VAL A 205 15.21 22.01 5.65
C VAL A 205 16.17 22.97 6.36
N SER A 206 15.65 24.07 6.89
CA SER A 206 16.46 25.14 7.52
C SER A 206 15.69 25.82 8.63
N LEU A 207 16.39 26.30 9.66
CA LEU A 207 15.82 27.12 10.74
C LEU A 207 15.95 28.62 10.46
N ASP A 208 17.04 29.05 9.82
CA ASP A 208 17.26 30.44 9.41
C ASP A 208 17.88 30.50 8.00
N PRO A 209 17.09 30.85 6.95
CA PRO A 209 15.64 31.12 7.01
C PRO A 209 14.81 29.85 7.32
N PRO A 210 13.58 29.98 7.84
CA PRO A 210 12.75 28.83 8.20
C PRO A 210 12.16 28.16 6.96
N LEU A 211 12.79 27.07 6.51
CA LEU A 211 12.43 26.33 5.30
C LEU A 211 11.98 24.90 5.62
N ILE A 212 10.94 24.46 4.93
CA ILE A 212 10.43 23.09 4.93
C ILE A 212 10.22 22.62 3.48
N LEU A 213 10.10 21.32 3.26
CA LEU A 213 9.79 20.76 1.94
C LEU A 213 8.77 19.63 1.99
N PHE A 214 8.19 19.34 0.84
CA PHE A 214 7.50 18.08 0.54
C PHE A 214 7.71 17.72 -0.93
N CYS A 215 7.49 16.44 -1.27
CA CYS A 215 7.56 15.97 -2.65
C CYS A 215 6.16 15.68 -3.20
N LEU A 216 5.87 16.16 -4.41
CA LEU A 216 4.62 15.94 -5.13
C LEU A 216 4.89 15.12 -6.40
N ALA A 217 4.21 13.98 -6.55
CA ALA A 217 4.32 13.16 -7.74
C ALA A 217 3.88 13.95 -8.98
N ARG A 218 4.64 13.88 -10.08
CA ARG A 218 4.32 14.53 -11.35
C ARG A 218 3.07 13.97 -12.02
N SER A 219 2.64 12.77 -11.63
CA SER A 219 1.39 12.14 -12.04
C SER A 219 0.16 12.65 -11.27
N SER A 220 0.33 13.47 -10.23
CA SER A 220 -0.78 14.01 -9.45
C SER A 220 -1.60 15.01 -10.27
N THR A 221 -2.92 14.91 -10.20
CA THR A 221 -3.85 15.87 -10.81
C THR A 221 -3.73 17.28 -10.24
N ASN A 222 -3.04 17.45 -9.10
CA ASN A 222 -2.80 18.73 -8.46
C ASN A 222 -1.45 19.37 -8.84
N VAL A 223 -0.63 18.75 -9.69
CA VAL A 223 0.71 19.26 -10.06
C VAL A 223 0.68 20.70 -10.55
N ASP A 224 -0.19 21.00 -11.51
CA ASP A 224 -0.28 22.34 -12.10
C ASP A 224 -0.79 23.38 -11.10
N ARG A 225 -1.64 22.97 -10.16
CA ARG A 225 -2.16 23.84 -9.09
C ARG A 225 -1.03 24.22 -8.14
N PHE A 226 -0.23 23.25 -7.68
CA PHE A 226 0.91 23.52 -6.81
C PHE A 226 2.08 24.21 -7.51
N ARG A 227 2.27 24.01 -8.81
CA ARG A 227 3.27 24.75 -9.60
C ARG A 227 3.01 26.25 -9.65
N ARG A 228 1.74 26.65 -9.62
CA ARG A 228 1.31 28.05 -9.68
C ARG A 228 0.98 28.66 -8.32
N ALA A 229 0.86 27.83 -7.28
CA ALA A 229 0.55 28.27 -5.94
C ALA A 229 1.69 29.10 -5.34
N GLU A 230 1.43 30.37 -5.06
CA GLU A 230 2.36 31.23 -4.33
C GLU A 230 2.44 30.87 -2.84
N HIS A 231 1.37 30.27 -2.30
CA HIS A 231 1.23 29.93 -0.89
C HIS A 231 0.63 28.53 -0.72
N PHE A 232 1.04 27.84 0.33
CA PHE A 232 0.49 26.54 0.71
C PHE A 232 0.58 26.35 2.22
N ALA A 233 -0.11 25.34 2.74
CA ALA A 233 0.04 24.93 4.12
C ALA A 233 0.35 23.44 4.27
N ILE A 234 1.12 23.10 5.31
CA ILE A 234 1.40 21.74 5.75
C ILE A 234 0.66 21.50 7.06
N ASN A 235 -0.23 20.50 7.09
CA ASN A 235 -0.99 20.11 8.27
C ASN A 235 -0.55 18.71 8.72
N VAL A 236 0.29 18.64 9.75
CA VAL A 236 0.74 17.39 10.38
C VAL A 236 -0.41 16.79 11.18
N LEU A 237 -0.77 15.55 10.89
CA LEU A 237 -1.95 14.90 11.47
C LEU A 237 -1.63 14.21 12.79
N HIS A 238 -2.58 14.27 13.72
CA HIS A 238 -2.54 13.44 14.93
C HIS A 238 -3.27 12.11 14.71
N ILE A 239 -3.08 11.16 15.61
CA ILE A 239 -3.61 9.78 15.52
C ILE A 239 -5.12 9.68 15.23
N GLY A 240 -5.92 10.64 15.72
CA GLY A 240 -7.38 10.69 15.53
C GLY A 240 -7.80 11.16 14.13
N GLN A 241 -6.86 11.65 13.32
CA GLN A 241 -7.10 12.15 11.96
C GLN A 241 -6.72 11.14 10.87
N GLN A 242 -6.61 9.85 11.20
CA GLN A 242 -6.50 8.80 10.19
C GLN A 242 -7.60 8.87 9.12
N PRO A 243 -8.89 9.13 9.45
CA PRO A 243 -9.93 9.32 8.44
C PRO A 243 -9.63 10.48 7.49
N THR A 244 -9.15 11.61 8.02
CA THR A 244 -8.75 12.79 7.22
C THR A 244 -7.64 12.45 6.23
N SER A 245 -6.62 11.68 6.66
CA SER A 245 -5.58 11.19 5.75
C SER A 245 -6.16 10.37 4.59
N GLY A 246 -7.14 9.51 4.86
CA GLY A 246 -7.83 8.71 3.84
C GLY A 246 -8.61 9.56 2.83
N VAL A 247 -9.32 10.59 3.27
CA VAL A 247 -10.04 11.54 2.41
C VAL A 247 -9.08 12.24 1.45
N PHE A 248 -7.97 12.76 1.95
CA PHE A 248 -7.00 13.51 1.14
C PHE A 248 -6.05 12.64 0.31
N ALA A 249 -6.01 11.33 0.54
CA ALA A 249 -5.24 10.38 -0.28
C ALA A 249 -5.99 9.94 -1.55
N ARG A 250 -7.33 10.02 -1.56
CA ARG A 250 -8.18 9.55 -2.66
C ARG A 250 -8.41 10.62 -3.71
N SER A 251 -8.50 10.22 -4.97
CA SER A 251 -8.92 11.10 -6.07
C SER A 251 -10.44 11.31 -6.09
N GLN A 252 -10.96 12.05 -5.11
CA GLN A 252 -12.38 12.44 -5.04
C GLN A 252 -12.55 13.95 -5.16
N ALA A 253 -13.68 14.38 -5.73
CA ALA A 253 -14.18 15.74 -5.60
C ALA A 253 -14.60 16.01 -4.15
N ASP A 254 -14.65 17.29 -3.75
CA ASP A 254 -15.27 17.74 -2.50
C ASP A 254 -14.63 17.32 -1.16
N ARG A 255 -13.33 16.98 -1.15
CA ARG A 255 -12.56 16.57 0.05
C ARG A 255 -12.69 17.47 1.28
N PHE A 256 -12.97 18.76 1.07
CA PHE A 256 -13.05 19.78 2.12
C PHE A 256 -14.45 19.92 2.75
N GLN A 257 -15.49 19.22 2.25
CA GLN A 257 -16.83 19.28 2.83
C GLN A 257 -16.90 18.56 4.19
N ASP A 258 -16.14 17.47 4.35
CA ASP A 258 -16.18 16.61 5.54
C ASP A 258 -15.09 16.91 6.58
N VAL A 259 -14.25 17.91 6.32
CA VAL A 259 -13.10 18.23 7.16
C VAL A 259 -13.19 19.69 7.58
N ALA A 260 -13.15 19.96 8.88
CA ALA A 260 -13.13 21.34 9.38
C ALA A 260 -11.78 22.01 9.06
N TRP A 261 -11.83 23.23 8.53
CA TRP A 261 -10.67 24.04 8.21
C TRP A 261 -10.97 25.53 8.40
N GLU A 262 -9.92 26.31 8.52
CA GLU A 262 -9.92 27.77 8.58
C GLU A 262 -8.85 28.32 7.61
N THR A 263 -8.74 29.64 7.51
CA THR A 263 -7.64 30.29 6.80
C THR A 263 -6.87 31.22 7.73
N TRP A 264 -5.59 31.41 7.44
CA TRP A 264 -4.77 32.45 8.05
C TRP A 264 -4.48 33.54 7.01
N ASP A 265 -3.27 34.09 7.01
CA ASP A 265 -2.94 35.35 6.33
C ASP A 265 -2.82 35.17 4.80
N THR A 266 -2.52 33.96 4.32
CA THR A 266 -2.35 33.64 2.89
C THR A 266 -3.61 33.09 2.21
N GLY A 267 -4.65 32.77 3.00
CA GLY A 267 -5.84 32.08 2.50
C GLY A 267 -5.67 30.57 2.28
N ALA A 268 -4.46 30.02 2.37
CA ALA A 268 -4.25 28.56 2.26
C ALA A 268 -5.04 27.82 3.37
N PRO A 269 -5.78 26.73 3.06
CA PRO A 269 -6.58 26.04 4.06
C PRO A 269 -5.75 25.43 5.19
N ILE A 270 -6.10 25.74 6.44
CA ILE A 270 -5.50 25.19 7.65
C ILE A 270 -6.48 24.21 8.30
N LEU A 271 -6.11 22.94 8.39
CA LEU A 271 -7.01 21.93 8.95
C LEU A 271 -7.14 22.10 10.47
N SER A 272 -8.38 22.12 10.96
CA SER A 272 -8.65 22.27 12.38
C SER A 272 -8.17 21.04 13.16
N GLY A 273 -7.53 21.29 14.31
CA GLY A 273 -7.10 20.22 15.21
C GLY A 273 -5.87 19.41 14.76
N ALA A 274 -5.23 19.78 13.65
CA ALA A 274 -3.93 19.20 13.25
C ALA A 274 -2.90 19.29 14.38
N LEU A 275 -2.00 18.30 14.45
CA LEU A 275 -0.91 18.25 15.43
C LEU A 275 0.01 19.47 15.29
N ALA A 276 0.32 19.83 14.05
CA ALA A 276 0.97 21.08 13.71
C ALA A 276 0.48 21.58 12.35
N SER A 277 0.42 22.88 12.17
CA SER A 277 0.09 23.54 10.91
C SER A 277 1.14 24.60 10.61
N PHE A 278 1.63 24.62 9.37
CA PHE A 278 2.61 25.60 8.87
C PHE A 278 2.02 26.29 7.65
N GLU A 279 1.87 27.61 7.70
CA GLU A 279 1.52 28.43 6.55
C GLU A 279 2.80 28.94 5.88
N CYS A 280 2.90 28.74 4.58
CA CYS A 280 4.15 28.90 3.84
C CYS A 280 3.95 29.74 2.57
N GLY A 281 4.98 30.50 2.22
CA GLY A 281 5.17 30.96 0.85
C GLY A 281 6.03 29.97 0.07
N THR A 282 5.69 29.69 -1.17
CA THR A 282 6.52 28.87 -2.07
C THR A 282 7.84 29.59 -2.33
N GLU A 283 8.95 28.94 -1.96
CA GLU A 283 10.31 29.48 -2.11
C GLU A 283 10.94 28.96 -3.40
N GLN A 284 10.83 27.65 -3.64
CA GLN A 284 11.45 27.00 -4.79
C GLN A 284 10.71 25.72 -5.16
N ILE A 285 10.66 25.40 -6.46
CA ILE A 285 10.21 24.11 -6.98
C ILE A 285 11.35 23.50 -7.80
N VAL A 286 11.78 22.30 -7.43
CA VAL A 286 12.87 21.58 -8.09
C VAL A 286 12.34 20.31 -8.74
N GLU A 287 12.70 20.06 -10.00
CA GLU A 287 12.37 18.79 -10.66
C GLU A 287 13.31 17.68 -10.16
N ALA A 288 12.75 16.57 -9.69
CA ALA A 288 13.49 15.45 -9.13
C ALA A 288 12.89 14.12 -9.60
N GLY A 289 13.25 13.72 -10.81
CA GLY A 289 12.73 12.49 -11.43
C GLY A 289 11.23 12.55 -11.70
N ASP A 290 10.48 11.63 -11.11
CA ASP A 290 9.02 11.52 -11.22
C ASP A 290 8.28 12.40 -10.18
N HIS A 291 9.00 13.18 -9.37
CA HIS A 291 8.45 14.12 -8.40
C HIS A 291 8.94 15.56 -8.60
N LEU A 292 8.19 16.50 -8.03
CA LEU A 292 8.63 17.87 -7.76
C LEU A 292 8.96 17.97 -6.27
N VAL A 293 10.12 18.55 -5.93
CA VAL A 293 10.43 18.97 -4.56
C VAL A 293 9.98 20.41 -4.42
N ILE A 294 8.99 20.64 -3.55
CA ILE A 294 8.45 21.98 -3.28
C ILE A 294 8.99 22.42 -1.93
N ILE A 295 9.76 23.50 -1.94
CA ILE A 295 10.36 24.13 -0.76
C ILE A 295 9.53 25.36 -0.42
N GLY A 296 9.11 25.47 0.84
CA GLY A 296 8.35 26.60 1.35
C GLY A 296 9.05 27.28 2.51
N ARG A 297 8.93 28.61 2.55
CA ARG A 297 9.33 29.44 3.68
C ARG A 297 8.17 29.59 4.64
N VAL A 298 8.37 29.13 5.88
CA VAL A 298 7.34 29.22 6.93
C VAL A 298 7.13 30.68 7.31
N ARG A 299 5.87 31.11 7.26
CA ARG A 299 5.42 32.46 7.66
C ARG A 299 4.75 32.45 9.03
N ARG A 300 4.02 31.37 9.32
CA ARG A 300 3.26 31.20 10.55
C ARG A 300 3.12 29.72 10.89
N ALA A 301 3.07 29.39 12.18
CA ALA A 301 2.87 28.02 12.62
C ALA A 301 2.01 27.94 13.89
N ARG A 302 1.30 26.82 14.05
CA ARG A 302 0.60 26.42 15.29
C ARG A 302 0.90 24.94 15.54
N PHE A 303 1.08 24.54 16.80
CA PHE A 303 1.35 23.14 17.15
C PHE A 303 0.77 22.78 18.53
N GLU A 304 0.40 21.52 18.70
CA GLU A 304 -0.13 20.95 19.94
C GLU A 304 0.71 19.73 20.36
N PRO A 305 1.79 19.93 21.12
CA PRO A 305 2.79 18.89 21.37
C PRO A 305 2.31 17.75 22.29
N ARG A 306 1.09 17.83 22.82
CA ARG A 306 0.52 16.88 23.78
C ARG A 306 -0.29 15.75 23.13
N ARG A 307 -0.49 15.77 21.82
CA ARG A 307 -1.23 14.73 21.09
C ARG A 307 -0.27 13.77 20.40
N ASP A 308 -0.67 12.51 20.28
CA ASP A 308 0.11 11.52 19.55
C ASP A 308 0.03 11.73 18.03
N PRO A 309 1.15 11.62 17.30
CA PRO A 309 1.18 11.75 15.85
C PRO A 309 0.52 10.57 15.16
N LEU A 310 -0.05 10.82 13.98
CA LEU A 310 -0.35 9.75 13.04
C LEU A 310 0.95 9.35 12.34
N LEU A 311 1.36 8.09 12.52
CA LEU A 311 2.57 7.55 11.89
C LEU A 311 2.23 6.68 10.68
N TYR A 312 3.12 6.67 9.71
CA TYR A 312 3.11 5.75 8.58
C TYR A 312 4.45 5.03 8.48
N PHE A 313 4.39 3.70 8.45
CA PHE A 313 5.57 2.84 8.42
C PHE A 313 5.22 1.52 7.72
N ARG A 314 6.07 1.08 6.79
CA ARG A 314 5.89 -0.15 6.00
C ARG A 314 4.48 -0.30 5.41
N GLY A 315 3.98 0.76 4.78
CA GLY A 315 2.70 0.76 4.07
C GLY A 315 1.45 0.80 4.98
N LYS A 316 1.61 1.02 6.29
CA LYS A 316 0.50 0.98 7.24
C LYS A 316 0.57 2.14 8.23
N TYR A 317 -0.60 2.54 8.74
CA TYR A 317 -0.65 3.44 9.90
C TYR A 317 -0.10 2.74 11.15
N ARG A 318 0.60 3.49 12.00
CA ARG A 318 1.21 3.04 13.26
C ARG A 318 0.97 4.03 14.39
N ARG A 319 1.29 3.61 15.62
CA ARG A 319 1.18 4.40 16.85
C ARG A 319 2.54 4.44 17.56
N LEU A 320 2.81 5.50 18.30
CA LEU A 320 3.93 5.52 19.23
C LEU A 320 3.63 4.57 20.39
N HIS A 321 4.63 3.79 20.79
CA HIS A 321 4.63 3.04 22.03
C HIS A 321 5.74 3.61 22.91
N PHE A 322 5.38 4.10 24.09
CA PHE A 322 6.35 4.58 25.05
C PHE A 322 6.79 3.40 25.92
N SER A 323 8.11 3.22 26.04
CA SER A 323 8.75 2.25 26.94
C SER A 323 9.10 2.92 28.27
#